data_AF-A0A919WU99-F1
#
_entry.id   AF-A0A919WU99-F1
#
_cell.length_a   1.000
_cell.length_b   1.000
_cell.length_c   1.000
_cell.angle_alpha   90.00
_cell.angle_beta   90.00
_cell.angle_gamma   90.00
#
_symmetry.space_group_name_H-M   'P 1'
#
loop_
_entity.id
_entity.type
_entity.pdbx_description
1 polymer ?
#
loop_
_entity_poly.entity_id
_entity_poly.type
_entity_poly.pdbx_seq_one_letter_code
_entity_poly.pdbx_strand_id
1 'polypeptide(L)'
;MKLFQVRKGQFVYFNNELHRVYSVKPIYKQSVHLIKLKDLTQHLTNASKVERYRPTHLDSFIFNHKAYTLHKDKQAEEGDYILITNPSPDYMDHYSLNEIEIVSSVESRGVITTKSNGVKHIEYLLMVPGRDNDSHPIDYFDKNMADSDLTSSDSDQSTKDSIGEMPNIGDVYKKQDGDHAIEAMVVAINGETIFLGNNLEVSLDELDEIWEFQYSLLEDD
;
A
#
# COMPACT_ATOMS: atom_id res chain seq x y z
N MET A 1 -9.07 -21.94 -24.31
CA MET A 1 -9.65 -21.38 -23.08
C MET A 1 -8.49 -21.08 -22.14
N LYS A 2 -8.13 -19.80 -21.92
CA LYS A 2 -7.10 -19.46 -20.92
C LYS A 2 -7.72 -19.74 -19.56
N LEU A 3 -7.20 -20.72 -18.82
CA LEU A 3 -7.54 -20.93 -17.42
C LEU A 3 -6.95 -19.74 -16.64
N PHE A 4 -7.77 -18.74 -16.35
CA PHE A 4 -7.38 -17.62 -15.49
C PHE A 4 -7.20 -18.14 -14.06
N GLN A 5 -5.99 -18.60 -13.73
CA GLN A 5 -5.65 -19.00 -12.36
C GLN A 5 -5.14 -17.78 -11.59
N VAL A 6 -6.08 -16.94 -11.16
CA VAL A 6 -5.81 -15.88 -10.19
C VAL A 6 -5.67 -16.50 -8.80
N ARG A 7 -4.65 -16.08 -8.04
CA ARG A 7 -4.36 -16.59 -6.69
C ARG A 7 -4.09 -15.44 -5.73
N LYS A 8 -4.38 -15.65 -4.43
CA LYS A 8 -4.01 -14.73 -3.36
C LYS A 8 -2.52 -14.37 -3.45
N GLY A 9 -2.22 -13.10 -3.23
CA GLY A 9 -0.89 -12.53 -3.29
C GLY A 9 -0.46 -12.04 -4.67
N GLN A 10 -1.13 -12.42 -5.77
CA GLN A 10 -0.70 -11.95 -7.09
C GLN A 10 -0.90 -10.44 -7.25
N PHE A 11 0.08 -9.77 -7.85
CA PHE A 11 -0.14 -8.43 -8.42
C PHE A 11 -0.88 -8.58 -9.74
N VAL A 12 -1.86 -7.70 -9.96
CA VAL A 12 -2.67 -7.66 -11.17
C VAL A 12 -3.01 -6.23 -11.55
N TYR A 13 -3.20 -6.00 -12.84
CA TYR A 13 -3.84 -4.80 -13.33
C TYR A 13 -5.34 -4.99 -13.43
N PHE A 14 -6.09 -4.00 -12.95
CA PHE A 14 -7.54 -3.90 -13.08
C PHE A 14 -7.89 -2.44 -13.30
N ASN A 15 -8.72 -2.14 -14.30
CA ASN A 15 -9.06 -0.76 -14.71
C ASN A 15 -7.82 0.14 -14.88
N ASN A 16 -6.79 -0.37 -15.56
CA ASN A 16 -5.51 0.29 -15.77
C ASN A 16 -4.64 0.52 -14.52
N GLU A 17 -5.08 0.17 -13.30
CA GLU A 17 -4.32 0.42 -12.07
C GLU A 17 -3.74 -0.87 -11.47
N LEU A 18 -2.63 -0.75 -10.74
CA LEU A 18 -1.95 -1.85 -10.06
C LEU A 18 -2.64 -2.21 -8.73
N HIS A 19 -2.95 -3.50 -8.59
CA HIS A 19 -3.61 -4.07 -7.43
C HIS A 19 -2.90 -5.34 -6.94
N ARG A 20 -3.15 -5.72 -5.68
CA ARG A 20 -2.83 -7.04 -5.13
C ARG A 20 -4.11 -7.82 -4.88
N VAL A 21 -4.11 -9.12 -5.20
CA VAL A 21 -5.21 -10.03 -4.88
C VAL A 21 -5.11 -10.43 -3.41
N TYR A 22 -6.06 -10.06 -2.57
CA TYR A 22 -6.07 -10.47 -1.17
C TYR A 22 -6.97 -11.69 -0.91
N SER A 23 -7.99 -11.94 -1.75
CA SER A 23 -8.86 -13.10 -1.63
C SER A 23 -9.45 -13.53 -2.98
N VAL A 24 -9.77 -14.83 -3.10
CA VAL A 24 -10.47 -15.40 -4.27
C VAL A 24 -11.59 -16.30 -3.74
N LYS A 25 -12.84 -15.93 -3.99
CA LYS A 25 -14.03 -16.68 -3.54
C LYS A 25 -14.59 -17.52 -4.72
N PRO A 26 -14.32 -18.83 -4.79
CA PRO A 26 -14.66 -19.65 -5.96
C PRO A 26 -16.17 -19.88 -6.16
N ILE A 27 -16.97 -19.80 -5.08
CA ILE A 27 -18.40 -20.12 -5.07
C ILE A 27 -19.23 -19.09 -5.85
N TYR A 28 -18.79 -17.83 -5.93
CA TYR A 28 -19.51 -16.73 -6.58
C TYR A 28 -18.83 -16.31 -7.90
N LYS A 29 -19.03 -17.08 -8.98
CA LYS A 29 -18.55 -16.75 -10.35
C LYS A 29 -17.04 -16.39 -10.45
N GLN A 30 -16.19 -16.94 -9.57
CA GLN A 30 -14.76 -16.60 -9.45
C GLN A 30 -14.52 -15.12 -9.10
N SER A 31 -15.18 -14.66 -8.04
CA SER A 31 -14.94 -13.35 -7.45
C SER A 31 -13.49 -13.23 -6.98
N VAL A 32 -12.82 -12.19 -7.43
CA VAL A 32 -11.46 -11.81 -7.07
C VAL A 32 -11.54 -10.50 -6.31
N HIS A 33 -11.04 -10.54 -5.09
CA HIS A 33 -10.96 -9.39 -4.21
C HIS A 33 -9.57 -8.76 -4.34
N LEU A 34 -9.55 -7.48 -4.64
CA LEU A 34 -8.37 -6.70 -4.95
C LEU A 34 -8.21 -5.58 -3.93
N ILE A 35 -6.96 -5.27 -3.61
CA ILE A 35 -6.58 -4.02 -2.94
C ILE A 35 -5.72 -3.22 -3.90
N LYS A 36 -6.10 -1.98 -4.19
CA LYS A 36 -5.35 -1.06 -5.02
C LYS A 36 -4.11 -0.61 -4.25
N LEU A 37 -2.93 -0.71 -4.85
CA LEU A 37 -1.70 -0.43 -4.10
C LEU A 37 -1.55 1.06 -3.79
N LYS A 38 -2.01 1.94 -4.70
CA LYS A 38 -1.88 3.39 -4.58
C LYS A 38 -2.48 3.94 -3.28
N ASP A 39 -3.70 3.55 -2.94
CA ASP A 39 -4.51 4.15 -1.87
C ASP A 39 -5.17 3.11 -0.94
N LEU A 40 -4.81 1.83 -1.09
CA LEU A 40 -5.34 0.70 -0.32
C LEU A 40 -6.85 0.49 -0.43
N THR A 41 -7.51 1.12 -1.42
CA THR A 41 -8.95 0.92 -1.66
C THR A 41 -9.25 -0.50 -2.15
N GLN A 42 -10.38 -1.03 -1.71
CA GLN A 42 -10.80 -2.39 -2.06
C GLN A 42 -11.68 -2.42 -3.31
N HIS A 43 -11.38 -3.31 -4.23
CA HIS A 43 -12.15 -3.53 -5.45
C HIS A 43 -12.57 -5.00 -5.60
N LEU A 44 -13.75 -5.20 -6.19
CA LEU A 44 -14.29 -6.51 -6.51
C LEU A 44 -14.36 -6.72 -8.02
N THR A 45 -13.85 -7.85 -8.49
CA THR A 45 -13.87 -8.18 -9.91
C THR A 45 -13.92 -9.68 -10.15
N ASN A 46 -13.78 -10.11 -11.40
CA ASN A 46 -13.69 -11.52 -11.78
C ASN A 46 -12.33 -11.80 -12.41
N ALA A 47 -11.90 -13.06 -12.35
CA ALA A 47 -10.60 -13.50 -12.87
C ALA A 47 -10.35 -13.18 -14.36
N SER A 48 -11.40 -13.01 -15.17
CA SER A 48 -11.30 -12.68 -16.59
C SER A 48 -11.03 -11.20 -16.90
N LYS A 49 -11.09 -10.32 -15.89
CA LYS A 49 -10.95 -8.86 -16.03
C LYS A 49 -9.60 -8.33 -15.53
N VAL A 50 -8.71 -9.22 -15.12
CA VAL A 50 -7.44 -8.85 -14.51
C VAL A 50 -6.27 -9.40 -15.31
N GLU A 51 -5.20 -8.63 -15.39
CA GLU A 51 -3.96 -9.04 -16.07
C GLU A 51 -2.84 -9.18 -15.04
N ARG A 52 -2.21 -10.36 -14.99
CA ARG A 52 -1.18 -10.64 -13.96
C ARG A 52 0.08 -9.82 -14.20
N TYR A 53 0.62 -9.25 -13.12
CA TYR A 53 1.95 -8.67 -13.06
C TYR A 53 2.84 -9.44 -12.08
N ARG A 54 4.15 -9.52 -12.36
CA ARG A 54 5.13 -10.09 -11.44
C ARG A 54 6.14 -9.00 -11.09
N PRO A 55 6.18 -8.52 -9.83
CA PRO A 55 7.13 -7.50 -9.42
C PRO A 55 8.57 -8.01 -9.53
N THR A 56 9.47 -7.12 -9.95
CA THR A 56 10.89 -7.37 -10.16
C THR A 56 11.76 -6.22 -9.67
N HIS A 57 13.07 -6.43 -9.66
CA HIS A 57 14.02 -5.39 -9.27
C HIS A 57 13.91 -4.15 -10.18
N LEU A 58 14.00 -2.97 -9.58
CA LEU A 58 13.83 -1.65 -10.17
C LEU A 58 12.41 -1.33 -10.63
N ASP A 59 11.41 -2.17 -10.35
CA ASP A 59 10.03 -1.72 -10.48
C ASP A 59 9.75 -0.63 -9.44
N SER A 60 9.06 0.43 -9.85
CA SER A 60 8.56 1.48 -8.95
C SER A 60 7.05 1.61 -9.01
N PHE A 61 6.43 1.77 -7.84
CA PHE A 61 4.98 1.91 -7.70
C PHE A 61 4.62 2.74 -6.48
N ILE A 62 3.42 3.32 -6.51
CA ILE A 62 2.83 3.96 -5.35
C ILE A 62 2.22 2.88 -4.45
N PHE A 63 2.63 2.90 -3.19
CA PHE A 63 2.05 2.14 -2.10
C PHE A 63 1.62 3.09 -1.01
N ASN A 64 0.32 3.10 -0.68
CA ASN A 64 -0.24 3.96 0.35
C ASN A 64 0.22 5.43 0.22
N HIS A 65 -0.09 6.04 -0.93
CA HIS A 65 0.19 7.42 -1.32
C HIS A 65 1.68 7.78 -1.46
N LYS A 66 2.60 6.85 -1.22
CA LYS A 66 4.05 7.08 -1.32
C LYS A 66 4.67 6.21 -2.41
N ALA A 67 5.57 6.81 -3.19
CA ALA A 67 6.30 6.09 -4.22
C ALA A 67 7.42 5.25 -3.59
N TYR A 68 7.62 4.04 -4.10
CA TYR A 68 8.71 3.15 -3.73
C TYR A 68 9.35 2.52 -4.95
N THR A 69 10.64 2.17 -4.84
CA THR A 69 11.39 1.38 -5.82
C THR A 69 11.89 0.09 -5.20
N LEU A 70 11.75 -1.03 -5.92
CA LEU A 70 12.16 -2.36 -5.46
C LEU A 70 13.66 -2.61 -5.66
N HIS A 71 14.38 -2.87 -4.57
CA HIS A 71 15.80 -3.23 -4.61
C HIS A 71 16.04 -4.66 -4.12
N LYS A 72 16.81 -5.41 -4.92
CA LYS A 72 17.30 -6.73 -4.52
C LYS A 72 18.63 -6.65 -3.77
N ASP A 73 19.46 -5.66 -4.12
CA ASP A 73 20.86 -5.59 -3.69
C ASP A 73 21.10 -4.62 -2.51
N LYS A 74 20.06 -3.91 -2.07
CA LYS A 74 20.11 -3.02 -0.89
C LYS A 74 19.69 -3.80 0.36
N GLN A 75 20.37 -3.54 1.48
CA GLN A 75 20.03 -4.13 2.77
C GLN A 75 18.88 -3.35 3.40
N ALA A 76 17.98 -4.07 4.06
CA ALA A 76 16.87 -3.46 4.79
C ALA A 76 17.33 -2.97 6.16
N GLU A 77 16.73 -1.89 6.64
CA GLU A 77 16.89 -1.34 7.98
C GLU A 77 15.58 -1.45 8.77
N GLU A 78 15.64 -1.22 10.08
CA GLU A 78 14.44 -1.17 10.92
C GLU A 78 13.50 -0.06 10.46
N GLY A 79 12.21 -0.37 10.33
CA GLY A 79 11.18 0.56 9.82
C GLY A 79 10.99 0.51 8.30
N ASP A 80 11.87 -0.15 7.54
CA ASP A 80 11.72 -0.28 6.10
C ASP A 80 10.55 -1.19 5.70
N TYR A 81 9.99 -0.94 4.52
CA TYR A 81 9.05 -1.85 3.89
C TYR A 81 9.79 -2.90 3.05
N ILE A 82 9.31 -4.14 3.12
CA ILE A 82 9.76 -5.23 2.26
C ILE A 82 8.58 -5.81 1.48
N LEU A 83 8.84 -6.22 0.23
CA LEU A 83 7.90 -6.94 -0.60
C LEU A 83 8.35 -8.41 -0.71
N ILE A 84 7.57 -9.34 -0.16
CA ILE A 84 7.91 -10.77 -0.19
C ILE A 84 7.63 -11.34 -1.59
N THR A 85 8.65 -11.65 -2.37
CA THR A 85 8.49 -12.11 -3.76
C THR A 85 8.70 -13.61 -3.96
N ASN A 86 9.35 -14.27 -3.00
CA ASN A 86 9.66 -15.70 -3.06
C ASN A 86 9.43 -16.35 -1.68
N PRO A 87 8.17 -16.48 -1.23
CA PRO A 87 7.89 -16.95 0.12
C PRO A 87 8.24 -18.43 0.31
N SER A 88 9.04 -18.72 1.34
CA SER A 88 9.33 -20.04 1.87
C SER A 88 9.31 -19.98 3.42
N PRO A 89 8.14 -19.66 4.01
CA PRO A 89 7.97 -19.49 5.45
C PRO A 89 8.38 -20.73 6.23
N ASP A 90 9.04 -20.53 7.37
CA ASP A 90 9.28 -21.61 8.32
C ASP A 90 7.96 -21.91 9.08
N TYR A 91 7.95 -22.95 9.92
CA TYR A 91 6.70 -23.47 10.52
C TYR A 91 5.89 -22.43 11.31
N MET A 92 6.56 -21.44 11.92
CA MET A 92 5.91 -20.40 12.73
C MET A 92 5.60 -19.11 11.96
N ASP A 93 6.03 -19.01 10.71
CA ASP A 93 5.84 -17.81 9.91
C ASP A 93 4.55 -17.89 9.08
N HIS A 94 3.88 -16.74 8.91
CA HIS A 94 2.54 -16.67 8.30
C HIS A 94 2.43 -15.71 7.13
N TYR A 95 3.56 -15.41 6.49
CA TYR A 95 3.61 -14.51 5.35
C TYR A 95 3.38 -15.19 4.00
N SER A 96 3.00 -14.39 3.00
CA SER A 96 2.58 -14.89 1.70
C SER A 96 3.19 -14.12 0.52
N LEU A 97 2.88 -14.57 -0.70
CA LEU A 97 3.40 -13.96 -1.92
C LEU A 97 2.92 -12.51 -2.07
N ASN A 98 3.86 -11.63 -2.42
CA ASN A 98 3.75 -10.17 -2.54
C ASN A 98 3.06 -9.51 -1.35
N GLU A 99 3.22 -10.08 -0.17
CA GLU A 99 2.87 -9.40 1.07
C GLU A 99 3.89 -8.30 1.34
N ILE A 100 3.38 -7.14 1.77
CA ILE A 100 4.19 -5.99 2.16
C ILE A 100 4.22 -5.97 3.69
N GLU A 101 5.41 -6.04 4.26
CA GLU A 101 5.62 -6.03 5.71
C GLU A 101 6.64 -4.97 6.11
N ILE A 102 6.60 -4.54 7.38
CA ILE A 102 7.53 -3.58 7.96
C ILE A 102 8.60 -4.36 8.73
N VAL A 103 9.85 -3.99 8.54
CA VAL A 103 10.99 -4.56 9.27
C VAL A 103 10.95 -4.06 10.72
N SER A 104 10.92 -4.99 11.67
CA SER A 104 11.06 -4.70 13.10
C SER A 104 12.50 -4.86 13.58
N SER A 105 13.29 -5.77 13.02
CA SER A 105 14.71 -5.88 13.30
C SER A 105 15.45 -6.60 12.16
N VAL A 106 16.75 -6.34 12.04
CA VAL A 106 17.61 -6.93 11.01
C VAL A 106 18.45 -8.05 11.62
N GLU A 107 18.45 -9.21 10.97
CA GLU A 107 19.17 -10.40 11.39
C GLU A 107 20.23 -10.80 10.36
N SER A 108 21.21 -11.60 10.77
CA SER A 108 22.31 -12.01 9.88
C SER A 108 21.88 -12.75 8.59
N ARG A 109 20.70 -13.37 8.59
CA ARG A 109 20.18 -14.18 7.47
C ARG A 109 18.88 -13.64 6.87
N GLY A 110 18.39 -12.50 7.35
CA GLY A 110 17.08 -11.99 6.99
C GLY A 110 16.64 -10.83 7.86
N VAL A 111 15.34 -10.70 8.04
CA VAL A 111 14.72 -9.68 8.88
C VAL A 111 13.60 -10.31 9.70
N ILE A 112 13.32 -9.71 10.86
CA ILE A 112 12.11 -9.98 11.63
C ILE A 112 11.14 -8.84 11.34
N THR A 113 9.90 -9.15 11.02
CA THR A 113 8.89 -8.14 10.72
C THR A 113 8.06 -7.78 11.95
N THR A 114 7.29 -6.70 11.88
CA THR A 114 6.36 -6.28 12.95
C THR A 114 5.27 -7.31 13.24
N LYS A 115 5.05 -8.27 12.33
CA LYS A 115 4.14 -9.42 12.52
C LYS A 115 4.84 -10.64 13.14
N SER A 116 6.06 -10.49 13.63
CA SER A 116 6.90 -11.57 14.18
C SER A 116 7.27 -12.66 13.16
N ASN A 117 7.30 -12.35 11.86
CA ASN A 117 7.74 -13.28 10.83
C ASN A 117 9.26 -13.18 10.60
N GLY A 118 9.93 -14.33 10.44
CA GLY A 118 11.30 -14.41 9.95
C GLY A 118 11.34 -14.50 8.42
N VAL A 119 11.85 -13.47 7.74
CA VAL A 119 11.93 -13.44 6.27
C VAL A 119 13.40 -13.39 5.82
N LYS A 120 13.86 -14.40 5.07
CA LYS A 120 15.26 -14.48 4.59
C LYS A 120 15.49 -13.46 3.48
N HIS A 121 16.72 -12.94 3.36
CA HIS A 121 17.07 -11.92 2.35
C HIS A 121 16.78 -12.34 0.89
N ILE A 122 16.71 -13.66 0.62
CA ILE A 122 16.39 -14.19 -0.72
C ILE A 122 14.89 -14.21 -1.03
N GLU A 123 14.05 -13.93 -0.04
CA GLU A 123 12.59 -14.08 -0.13
C GLU A 123 11.88 -12.75 -0.42
N TYR A 124 12.57 -11.62 -0.24
CA TYR A 124 11.99 -10.30 -0.38
C TYR A 124 12.80 -9.36 -1.29
N LEU A 125 12.15 -8.29 -1.73
CA LEU A 125 12.77 -7.10 -2.30
C LEU A 125 12.53 -5.93 -1.33
N LEU A 126 13.55 -5.11 -1.10
CA LEU A 126 13.42 -3.90 -0.29
C LEU A 126 12.62 -2.84 -1.04
N MET A 127 11.65 -2.22 -0.39
CA MET A 127 10.92 -1.07 -0.92
C MET A 127 11.60 0.21 -0.44
N VAL A 128 12.44 0.81 -1.29
CA VAL A 128 13.12 2.08 -0.98
C VAL A 128 12.19 3.25 -1.33
N PRO A 129 12.00 4.23 -0.44
CA PRO A 129 11.19 5.41 -0.72
C PRO A 129 11.68 6.20 -1.94
N GLY A 130 10.75 6.64 -2.77
CA GLY A 130 11.00 7.41 -3.99
C GLY A 130 11.06 6.56 -5.27
N ARG A 131 11.18 7.26 -6.39
CA ARG A 131 11.44 6.65 -7.70
C ARG A 131 12.90 6.84 -8.06
N ASP A 132 13.65 5.74 -8.16
CA ASP A 132 15.02 5.82 -8.67
C ASP A 132 14.99 6.19 -10.16
N ASN A 133 16.06 6.86 -10.62
CA ASN A 133 16.17 7.35 -12.01
C ASN A 133 16.12 6.24 -13.06
N ASP A 134 16.55 5.04 -12.70
CA ASP A 134 16.54 3.82 -13.51
C ASP A 134 15.34 2.91 -13.18
N SER A 135 14.39 3.40 -12.39
CA SER A 135 13.19 2.64 -12.05
C SER A 135 12.22 2.52 -13.22
N HIS A 136 11.39 1.48 -13.14
CA HIS A 136 10.35 1.17 -14.10
C HIS A 136 8.99 1.39 -13.44
N PRO A 137 8.31 2.52 -13.69
CA PRO A 137 6.97 2.74 -13.16
C PRO A 137 5.99 1.67 -13.65
N ILE A 138 5.31 1.04 -12.70
CA ILE A 138 4.34 -0.05 -12.93
C ILE A 138 2.95 0.28 -12.38
N ASP A 139 2.70 1.53 -11.98
CA ASP A 139 1.42 1.99 -11.42
C ASP A 139 0.24 1.70 -12.34
N TYR A 140 0.49 1.83 -13.66
CA TYR A 140 -0.51 1.68 -14.70
C TYR A 140 -0.11 0.66 -15.77
N PHE A 141 -1.09 -0.04 -16.34
CA PHE A 141 -0.86 -1.02 -17.40
C PHE A 141 -0.53 -0.35 -18.74
N ASP A 142 -1.36 0.62 -19.14
CA ASP A 142 -1.14 1.51 -20.28
C ASP A 142 -0.60 2.84 -19.76
N LYS A 143 0.69 3.09 -20.05
CA LYS A 143 1.40 4.30 -19.63
C LYS A 143 0.87 5.56 -20.29
N ASN A 144 0.23 5.45 -21.47
CA ASN A 144 -0.30 6.62 -22.18
C ASN A 144 -1.62 7.13 -21.58
N MET A 145 -2.30 6.30 -20.77
CA MET A 145 -3.47 6.71 -20.01
C MET A 145 -3.11 7.37 -18.67
N ALA A 146 -1.84 7.31 -18.25
CA ALA A 146 -1.39 7.98 -17.03
C ALA A 146 -1.36 9.51 -17.20
N ASP A 147 -1.22 10.01 -18.43
CA ASP A 147 -1.11 11.45 -18.74
C ASP A 147 -2.38 12.27 -18.45
N SER A 148 -3.55 11.63 -18.22
CA SER A 148 -4.74 12.37 -17.78
C SER A 148 -4.76 12.69 -16.29
N ASP A 149 -4.00 11.96 -15.47
CA ASP A 149 -3.87 12.17 -14.03
C ASP A 149 -2.48 12.69 -13.62
N LEU A 150 -1.52 12.77 -14.56
CA LEU A 150 -0.12 13.17 -14.33
C LEU A 150 0.21 14.61 -14.72
N THR A 151 -0.77 15.52 -14.84
CA THR A 151 -0.47 16.97 -14.90
C THR A 151 -0.01 17.56 -13.56
N SER A 152 0.40 16.73 -12.61
CA SER A 152 1.00 17.17 -11.35
C SER A 152 2.22 16.31 -11.00
N SER A 153 3.30 16.47 -11.74
CA SER A 153 4.63 16.33 -11.14
C SER A 153 5.68 17.13 -11.92
N ASP A 154 6.47 17.87 -11.14
CA ASP A 154 7.82 18.37 -11.43
C ASP A 154 8.00 19.54 -12.40
N SER A 155 7.77 20.74 -11.86
CA SER A 155 8.73 21.82 -12.05
C SER A 155 8.85 22.61 -10.74
N ASP A 156 10.09 22.83 -10.29
CA ASP A 156 10.48 23.73 -9.21
C ASP A 156 9.49 24.88 -8.96
N GLN A 157 8.74 24.81 -7.87
CA GLN A 157 8.15 26.00 -7.25
C GLN A 157 7.74 25.71 -5.81
N SER A 158 8.55 26.25 -4.91
CA SER A 158 8.12 26.99 -3.71
C SER A 158 6.72 26.70 -3.17
N THR A 159 6.68 26.20 -1.93
CA THR A 159 5.73 26.62 -0.88
C THR A 159 4.56 27.46 -1.39
N LYS A 160 3.41 26.83 -1.64
CA LYS A 160 2.09 27.30 -1.20
C LYS A 160 0.94 26.39 -1.65
N ASP A 161 0.07 26.18 -0.68
CA ASP A 161 -1.33 25.76 -0.75
C ASP A 161 -1.58 24.27 -0.99
N SER A 162 -1.21 23.48 0.03
CA SER A 162 -1.75 22.16 0.31
C SER A 162 -3.26 22.26 0.53
N ILE A 163 -4.05 21.76 -0.41
CA ILE A 163 -5.36 21.20 -0.05
C ILE A 163 -5.05 19.76 0.32
N GLY A 164 -5.28 19.41 1.58
CA GLY A 164 -5.10 18.06 2.09
C GLY A 164 -5.79 17.00 1.25
N GLU A 165 -5.14 15.86 1.07
CA GLU A 165 -5.80 14.70 0.47
C GLU A 165 -6.92 14.26 1.43
N MET A 166 -8.17 14.19 0.94
CA MET A 166 -9.33 13.91 1.78
C MET A 166 -9.19 12.51 2.43
N PRO A 167 -9.34 12.37 3.76
CA PRO A 167 -9.24 11.06 4.41
C PRO A 167 -10.40 10.14 3.99
N ASN A 168 -10.26 8.84 4.24
CA ASN A 168 -11.33 7.87 4.10
C ASN A 168 -11.99 7.54 5.44
N ILE A 169 -13.26 7.14 5.40
CA ILE A 169 -13.92 6.55 6.56
C ILE A 169 -13.15 5.28 6.95
N GLY A 170 -12.83 5.11 8.22
CA GLY A 170 -12.02 4.00 8.72
C GLY A 170 -10.54 4.31 8.90
N ASP A 171 -10.04 5.43 8.36
CA ASP A 171 -8.65 5.86 8.57
C ASP A 171 -8.44 6.23 10.04
N VAL A 172 -7.35 5.74 10.63
CA VAL A 172 -6.96 5.98 12.02
C VAL A 172 -5.79 6.94 12.04
N TYR A 173 -5.94 8.00 12.82
CA TYR A 173 -4.93 9.03 12.98
C TYR A 173 -4.50 9.13 14.44
N LYS A 174 -3.25 9.55 14.65
CA LYS A 174 -2.68 9.82 15.97
C LYS A 174 -2.39 11.30 16.12
N LYS A 175 -2.89 11.90 17.20
CA LYS A 175 -2.61 13.31 17.51
C LYS A 175 -1.15 13.48 17.95
N GLN A 176 -0.43 14.39 17.32
CA GLN A 176 0.97 14.68 17.65
C GLN A 176 1.15 15.67 18.82
N ASP A 177 0.11 16.41 19.20
CA ASP A 177 0.18 17.45 20.24
C ASP A 177 -0.47 17.02 21.57
N GLY A 178 0.35 16.90 22.63
CA GLY A 178 -0.08 16.71 24.02
C GLY A 178 0.59 15.56 24.79
N ASP A 179 0.55 15.63 26.13
CA ASP A 179 1.06 14.60 27.07
C ASP A 179 0.36 13.23 26.96
N HIS A 180 -0.72 13.14 26.18
CA HIS A 180 -1.52 11.93 26.02
C HIS A 180 -1.67 11.61 24.53
N ALA A 181 -1.13 10.47 24.10
CA ALA A 181 -1.30 9.95 22.75
C ALA A 181 -2.78 9.57 22.54
N ILE A 182 -3.47 10.33 21.67
CA ILE A 182 -4.84 10.01 21.25
C ILE A 182 -4.78 9.45 19.84
N GLU A 183 -5.31 8.25 19.66
CA GLU A 183 -5.57 7.65 18.35
C GLU A 183 -7.08 7.62 18.12
N ALA A 184 -7.52 8.11 16.96
CA ALA A 184 -8.93 8.21 16.63
C ALA A 184 -9.17 7.89 15.15
N MET A 185 -10.27 7.18 14.90
CA MET A 185 -10.68 6.76 13.56
C MET A 185 -11.64 7.77 12.94
N VAL A 186 -11.52 8.04 11.64
CA VAL A 186 -12.51 8.79 10.86
C VAL A 186 -13.79 7.98 10.78
N VAL A 187 -14.85 8.49 11.41
CA VAL A 187 -16.18 7.85 11.45
C VAL A 187 -17.17 8.48 10.49
N ALA A 188 -16.96 9.75 10.10
CA ALA A 188 -17.76 10.44 9.10
C ALA A 188 -17.00 11.62 8.50
N ILE A 189 -17.41 12.04 7.30
CA ILE A 189 -16.88 13.22 6.61
C ILE A 189 -18.07 14.03 6.11
N ASN A 190 -18.09 15.34 6.39
CA ASN A 190 -19.09 16.26 5.90
C ASN A 190 -18.42 17.50 5.32
N GLY A 191 -18.19 17.50 4.00
CA GLY A 191 -17.39 18.55 3.36
C GLY A 191 -15.96 18.53 3.89
N GLU A 192 -15.49 19.67 4.40
CA GLU A 192 -14.14 19.85 4.98
C GLU A 192 -14.09 19.51 6.49
N THR A 193 -15.22 19.08 7.07
CA THR A 193 -15.28 18.65 8.48
C THR A 193 -15.17 17.14 8.59
N ILE A 194 -14.19 16.68 9.36
CA ILE A 194 -13.87 15.28 9.58
C ILE A 194 -14.26 14.93 11.02
N PHE A 195 -15.07 13.90 11.15
CA PHE A 195 -15.53 13.40 12.43
C PHE A 195 -14.64 12.21 12.79
N LEU A 196 -13.87 12.36 13.85
CA LEU A 196 -13.08 11.31 14.45
C LEU A 196 -13.87 10.63 15.58
N GLY A 197 -13.52 9.38 15.90
CA GLY A 197 -14.03 8.65 17.04
C GLY A 197 -13.88 9.47 18.33
N ASN A 198 -14.74 9.21 19.33
CA ASN A 198 -14.86 10.02 20.54
C ASN A 198 -15.50 11.41 20.32
N ASN A 199 -16.37 11.55 19.30
CA ASN A 199 -17.07 12.80 18.95
C ASN A 199 -16.13 14.00 18.73
N LEU A 200 -14.95 13.74 18.20
CA LEU A 200 -14.00 14.78 17.85
C LEU A 200 -14.33 15.29 16.44
N GLU A 201 -14.42 16.61 16.29
CA GLU A 201 -14.65 17.27 15.00
C GLU A 201 -13.41 18.08 14.68
N VAL A 202 -12.76 17.79 13.55
CA VAL A 202 -11.55 18.47 13.09
C VAL A 202 -11.75 18.95 11.66
N SER A 203 -11.09 20.04 11.28
CA SER A 203 -11.03 20.43 9.87
C SER A 203 -10.02 19.56 9.11
N LEU A 204 -10.13 19.53 7.79
CA LEU A 204 -9.11 18.91 6.92
C LEU A 204 -7.72 19.49 7.18
N ASP A 205 -7.61 20.81 7.32
CA ASP A 205 -6.35 21.48 7.62
C ASP A 205 -5.77 21.04 8.98
N GLU A 206 -6.62 20.90 10.01
CA GLU A 206 -6.17 20.44 11.33
C GLU A 206 -5.69 18.98 11.29
N LEU A 207 -6.40 18.13 10.53
CA LEU A 207 -6.02 16.74 10.36
C LEU A 207 -4.62 16.63 9.74
N ASP A 208 -4.32 17.42 8.72
CA ASP A 208 -3.01 17.41 8.06
C ASP A 208 -1.89 17.99 8.92
N GLU A 209 -2.18 18.99 9.74
CA GLU A 209 -1.17 19.69 10.55
C GLU A 209 -0.85 18.97 11.86
N ILE A 210 -1.85 18.38 12.51
CA ILE A 210 -1.75 17.91 13.91
C ILE A 210 -1.82 16.38 14.01
N TRP A 211 -2.43 15.73 13.03
CA TRP A 211 -2.74 14.31 13.09
C TRP A 211 -1.91 13.50 12.09
N GLU A 212 -1.31 12.41 12.57
CA GLU A 212 -0.50 11.52 11.75
C GLU A 212 -1.29 10.26 11.39
N PHE A 213 -1.47 10.01 10.10
CA PHE A 213 -2.10 8.78 9.62
C PHE A 213 -1.36 7.54 10.12
N GLN A 214 -2.10 6.54 10.61
CA GLN A 214 -1.57 5.29 11.13
C GLN A 214 -1.91 4.10 10.22
N TYR A 215 -3.19 3.79 10.07
CA TYR A 215 -3.72 2.66 9.30
C TYR A 215 -5.22 2.86 8.98
N SER A 216 -5.81 2.06 8.09
CA SER A 216 -7.24 2.13 7.76
C SER A 216 -7.96 0.83 8.12
N LEU A 217 -9.11 0.93 8.80
CA LEU A 217 -9.88 -0.18 9.36
C LEU A 217 -10.99 -0.72 8.46
N LEU A 218 -11.14 -0.21 7.22
CA LEU A 218 -12.00 -0.87 6.24
C LEU A 218 -11.33 -2.18 5.76
N GLU A 219 -11.35 -3.18 6.63
CA GLU A 219 -11.22 -4.62 6.39
C GLU A 219 -12.61 -5.23 6.61
N ASP A 220 -13.14 -6.00 5.64
CA ASP A 220 -14.38 -6.78 5.82
C ASP A 220 -14.07 -8.26 5.59
N ASP A 221 -14.58 -9.11 6.50
CA ASP A 221 -14.56 -10.59 6.53
C ASP A 221 -15.02 -11.30 5.21
#